data_AF-A0A5N6KUL7-F1
#
_entry.id   AF-A0A5N6KUL7-F1
#
_cell.length_a   1.000
_cell.length_b   1.000
_cell.length_c   1.000
_cell.angle_alpha   90.00
_cell.angle_beta   90.00
_cell.angle_gamma   90.00
#
_symmetry.space_group_name_H-M   'P 1'
#
loop_
_entity.id
_entity.type
_entity.pdbx_description
1 polymer ?
#
loop_
_entity_poly.entity_id
_entity_poly.type
_entity_poly.pdbx_seq_one_letter_code
_entity_poly.pdbx_strand_id
1 'polypeptide(L)'
;MPPPSKLAIVTSSVARLMKDKQSYQKELEEQEERIKKLENETSEDENAGYLLKQERGNLEETKRMIPDLQKRIVDASKKLEQQLSDDAALATPEEVAAAENALKAVGSIP
;
A
#
# COMPACT_ATOMS: atom_id res chain seq x y z
N MET A 1 29.81 6.74 -3.16
CA MET A 1 28.75 6.61 -4.18
C MET A 1 28.20 8.01 -4.45
N PRO A 2 27.85 8.35 -5.69
CA PRO A 2 27.13 9.59 -5.97
C PRO A 2 25.75 9.58 -5.29
N PRO A 3 25.18 10.76 -4.99
CA PRO A 3 23.82 10.84 -4.47
C PRO A 3 22.81 10.32 -5.52
N PRO A 4 21.68 9.73 -5.08
CA PRO A 4 20.62 9.29 -6.00
C PRO A 4 20.01 10.49 -6.74
N SER A 5 19.60 10.25 -7.98
CA SER A 5 18.88 11.26 -8.78
C SER A 5 17.52 11.60 -8.17
N LYS A 6 16.96 12.74 -8.59
CA LYS A 6 15.60 13.12 -8.18
C LYS A 6 14.58 12.07 -8.64
N LEU A 7 14.70 11.59 -9.88
CA LEU A 7 13.89 10.50 -10.41
C LEU A 7 13.98 9.25 -9.52
N ALA A 8 15.18 8.78 -9.18
CA ALA A 8 15.37 7.62 -8.31
C ALA A 8 14.75 7.82 -6.91
N ILE A 9 14.87 9.02 -6.32
CA ILE A 9 14.26 9.35 -5.03
C ILE A 9 12.72 9.27 -5.11
N VAL A 10 12.11 9.85 -6.14
CA VAL A 10 10.64 9.84 -6.29
C VAL A 10 10.14 8.43 -6.61
N THR A 11 10.82 7.68 -7.48
CA THR A 11 10.54 6.26 -7.76
C THR A 11 10.54 5.43 -6.48
N SER A 12 11.57 5.58 -5.64
CA SER A 12 11.67 4.85 -4.36
C SER A 12 10.55 5.20 -3.38
N SER A 13 10.00 6.41 -3.48
CA SER A 13 8.90 6.87 -2.63
C SER A 13 7.59 6.21 -3.05
N VAL A 14 7.30 6.14 -4.35
CA VAL A 14 6.14 5.39 -4.87
C VAL A 14 6.26 3.91 -4.50
N ALA A 15 7.43 3.29 -4.71
CA ALA A 15 7.65 1.87 -4.40
C ALA A 15 7.40 1.54 -2.92
N ARG A 16 7.76 2.43 -1.99
CA ARG A 16 7.48 2.24 -0.55
C ARG A 16 5.99 2.32 -0.25
N LEU A 17 5.30 3.34 -0.76
CA LEU A 17 3.85 3.47 -0.56
C LEU A 17 3.07 2.27 -1.13
N MET A 18 3.54 1.71 -2.24
CA MET A 18 2.95 0.48 -2.81
C MET A 18 3.16 -0.73 -1.91
N LYS A 19 4.32 -0.85 -1.24
CA LYS A 19 4.54 -1.89 -0.23
C LYS A 19 3.63 -1.69 0.98
N ASP A 20 3.46 -0.46 1.45
CA ASP A 20 2.52 -0.14 2.53
C ASP A 20 1.09 -0.56 2.15
N LYS A 21 0.67 -0.32 0.89
CA LYS A 21 -0.66 -0.74 0.39
C LYS A 21 -0.82 -2.25 0.44
N GLN A 22 0.19 -2.99 -0.02
CA GLN A 22 0.20 -4.46 0.01
C GLN A 22 0.14 -4.99 1.44
N SER A 23 0.86 -4.36 2.38
CA SER A 23 0.81 -4.73 3.80
C SER A 23 -0.58 -4.56 4.39
N TYR A 24 -1.25 -3.42 4.15
CA TYR A 24 -2.62 -3.22 4.63
C TYR A 24 -3.63 -4.16 3.96
N GLN A 25 -3.48 -4.48 2.67
CA GLN A 25 -4.34 -5.46 2.00
C GLN A 25 -4.23 -6.84 2.64
N LYS A 26 -3.01 -7.31 2.89
CA LYS A 26 -2.76 -8.57 3.59
C LYS A 26 -3.35 -8.57 5.00
N GLU A 27 -3.18 -7.45 5.72
CA GLU A 27 -3.75 -7.30 7.07
C GLU A 27 -5.28 -7.37 7.06
N LEU A 28 -5.94 -6.71 6.10
CA LEU A 28 -7.39 -6.82 5.92
C LEU A 28 -7.82 -8.26 5.66
N GLU A 29 -7.17 -8.96 4.72
CA GLU A 29 -7.48 -10.35 4.39
C GLU A 29 -7.38 -11.25 5.64
N GLU A 30 -6.29 -11.12 6.40
CA GLU A 30 -6.08 -11.88 7.62
C GLU A 30 -7.11 -11.55 8.72
N GLN A 31 -7.48 -10.27 8.88
CA GLN A 31 -8.52 -9.84 9.83
C GLN A 31 -9.91 -10.38 9.42
N GLU A 32 -10.25 -10.34 8.13
CA GLU A 32 -11.50 -10.88 7.60
C GLU A 32 -11.58 -12.42 7.78
N GLU A 33 -10.49 -13.14 7.54
CA GLU A 33 -10.42 -14.58 7.79
C GLU A 33 -10.61 -14.92 9.26
N ARG A 34 -9.97 -14.18 10.19
CA ARG A 34 -10.16 -14.37 11.63
C ARG A 34 -11.59 -14.08 12.06
N ILE A 35 -12.20 -13.01 11.56
CA ILE A 35 -13.60 -12.68 11.83
C ILE A 35 -14.52 -13.81 11.36
N LYS A 36 -14.36 -14.29 10.11
CA LYS A 36 -15.14 -15.42 9.59
C LYS A 36 -14.99 -16.67 10.45
N LYS A 37 -13.79 -16.95 10.95
CA LYS A 37 -13.55 -18.09 11.84
C LYS A 37 -14.31 -17.92 13.16
N LEU A 38 -14.19 -16.76 13.81
CA LEU A 38 -14.88 -16.45 15.06
C LEU A 38 -16.41 -16.45 14.91
N GLU A 39 -16.95 -16.05 13.75
CA GLU A 39 -18.39 -16.07 13.46
C GLU A 39 -18.94 -17.50 13.28
N ASN A 40 -18.12 -18.43 12.80
CA ASN A 40 -18.50 -19.82 12.55
C ASN A 40 -18.20 -20.75 13.73
N GLU A 41 -17.46 -20.29 14.73
CA GLU A 41 -17.21 -21.05 15.95
C GLU A 41 -18.50 -21.12 16.80
N THR A 42 -19.16 -22.27 16.83
CA THR A 42 -20.22 -22.62 17.79
C THR A 42 -19.61 -22.95 19.15
N SER A 43 -18.86 -22.00 19.70
CA SER A 43 -18.09 -22.17 20.93
C SER A 43 -18.92 -21.78 22.17
N GLU A 44 -18.85 -22.57 23.24
CA GLU A 44 -19.34 -22.17 24.58
C GLU A 44 -18.38 -21.19 25.28
N ASP A 45 -17.32 -20.72 24.61
CA ASP A 45 -16.38 -19.74 25.13
C ASP A 45 -17.06 -18.39 25.34
N GLU A 46 -17.22 -18.03 26.61
CA GLU A 46 -17.79 -16.74 27.06
C GLU A 46 -17.07 -15.53 26.43
N ASN A 47 -15.82 -15.69 25.96
CA ASN A 47 -15.03 -14.62 25.36
C ASN A 47 -15.20 -14.48 23.84
N ALA A 48 -15.86 -15.41 23.15
CA ALA A 48 -15.96 -15.40 21.68
C ALA A 48 -16.56 -14.09 21.15
N GLY A 49 -17.61 -13.57 21.81
CA GLY A 49 -18.24 -12.30 21.46
C GLY A 49 -17.33 -11.08 21.68
N TYR A 50 -16.49 -11.11 22.71
CA TYR A 50 -15.50 -10.06 22.96
C TYR A 50 -14.41 -10.05 21.89
N LEU A 51 -13.86 -11.22 21.57
CA LEU A 51 -12.84 -11.38 20.53
C LEU A 51 -13.35 -10.95 19.15
N LEU A 52 -14.58 -11.33 18.79
CA LEU A 52 -15.20 -10.90 17.54
C LEU A 52 -15.37 -9.38 17.47
N LYS A 53 -15.79 -8.74 18.57
CA LYS A 53 -15.90 -7.28 18.64
C LYS A 53 -14.54 -6.60 18.49
N GLN A 54 -13.50 -7.16 19.12
CA GLN A 54 -12.14 -6.64 19.03
C GLN A 54 -11.60 -6.73 17.61
N GLU A 55 -11.68 -7.90 16.96
CA GLU A 55 -11.18 -8.08 15.60
C GLU A 55 -11.93 -7.20 14.59
N ARG A 56 -13.25 -7.00 14.76
CA ARG A 56 -14.01 -6.03 13.95
C ARG A 56 -13.53 -4.60 14.18
N GLY A 57 -13.17 -4.24 15.41
CA GLY A 57 -12.56 -2.95 15.73
C GLY A 57 -11.24 -2.75 14.99
N ASN A 58 -10.35 -3.74 15.08
CA ASN A 58 -9.06 -3.74 14.39
C ASN A 58 -9.23 -3.61 12.86
N LEU A 59 -10.18 -4.34 12.28
CA LEU A 59 -10.51 -4.25 10.86
C LEU A 59 -10.90 -2.83 10.44
N GLU A 60 -11.76 -2.17 11.22
CA GLU A 60 -12.19 -0.81 10.93
C GLU A 60 -11.06 0.22 11.11
N GLU A 61 -10.13 -0.01 12.04
CA GLU A 61 -8.93 0.82 12.18
C GLU A 61 -8.03 0.69 10.96
N THR A 62 -7.75 -0.52 10.47
CA THR A 62 -6.99 -0.76 9.24
C THR A 62 -7.66 -0.05 8.04
N LYS A 63 -8.97 -0.21 7.88
CA LYS A 63 -9.73 0.43 6.78
C LYS A 63 -9.63 1.95 6.81
N ARG A 64 -9.57 2.57 8.00
CA ARG A 64 -9.44 4.05 8.12
C ARG A 64 -8.09 4.57 7.64
N MET A 65 -7.05 3.75 7.62
CA MET A 65 -5.72 4.15 7.14
C MET A 65 -5.62 4.18 5.60
N ILE A 66 -6.43 3.35 4.92
CA ILE A 66 -6.34 3.14 3.47
C ILE A 66 -6.62 4.42 2.65
N PRO A 67 -7.63 5.25 2.94
CA PRO A 67 -7.92 6.44 2.15
C PRO A 67 -6.74 7.43 2.12
N ASP A 68 -6.08 7.68 3.25
CA ASP A 68 -4.91 8.57 3.30
C ASP A 68 -3.74 7.99 2.50
N LEU A 69 -3.49 6.68 2.65
CA LEU A 69 -2.45 6.01 1.89
C LEU A 69 -2.72 6.08 0.37
N GLN A 70 -3.95 5.82 -0.07
CA GLN A 70 -4.33 5.93 -1.48
C GLN A 70 -4.12 7.34 -2.02
N LYS A 71 -4.49 8.37 -1.26
CA LYS A 71 -4.23 9.76 -1.64
C LYS A 71 -2.72 10.01 -1.80
N ARG A 72 -1.91 9.58 -0.84
CA ARG A 72 -0.44 9.72 -0.90
C ARG A 72 0.16 8.97 -2.09
N ILE A 73 -0.36 7.81 -2.46
CA ILE A 73 0.06 7.06 -3.66
C ILE A 73 -0.24 7.87 -4.93
N VAL A 74 -1.45 8.42 -5.05
CA VAL A 74 -1.85 9.23 -6.22
C VAL A 74 -1.00 10.51 -6.32
N ASP A 75 -0.75 11.19 -5.20
CA ASP A 75 0.07 12.40 -5.20
C ASP A 75 1.54 12.07 -5.56
N ALA A 76 2.06 10.95 -5.05
CA ALA A 76 3.41 10.48 -5.39
C ALA A 76 3.54 10.01 -6.85
N SER A 77 2.51 9.38 -7.42
CA SER A 77 2.52 8.94 -8.83
C SER A 77 2.53 10.13 -9.78
N LYS A 78 1.70 11.15 -9.52
CA LYS A 78 1.73 12.42 -10.29
C LYS A 78 3.10 13.10 -10.22
N LYS A 79 3.72 13.11 -9.04
CA LYS A 79 5.06 13.64 -8.88
C LYS A 79 6.10 12.83 -9.67
N LEU A 80 5.94 11.51 -9.73
CA LEU A 80 6.82 10.64 -10.51
C LEU A 80 6.66 10.88 -12.02
N GLU A 81 5.44 11.00 -12.52
CA GLU A 81 5.14 11.35 -13.92
C GLU A 81 5.77 12.69 -14.31
N GLN A 82 5.65 13.71 -13.45
CA GLN A 82 6.29 15.01 -13.67
C GLN A 82 7.82 14.87 -13.69
N GLN A 83 8.40 14.19 -12.70
CA GLN A 83 9.86 14.05 -12.61
C GLN A 83 10.43 13.27 -13.80
N LEU A 84 9.70 12.26 -14.30
CA LEU A 84 10.09 11.49 -15.48
C LEU A 84 10.11 12.36 -16.74
N SER A 85 9.19 13.32 -16.84
CA SER A 85 9.15 14.30 -17.93
C SER A 85 10.30 15.32 -17.82
N ASP A 86 10.56 15.83 -16.61
CA ASP A 86 11.59 16.84 -16.36
C ASP A 86 13.02 16.30 -16.54
N ASP A 87 13.27 15.06 -16.12
CA ASP A 87 14.59 14.43 -16.17
C ASP A 87 14.81 13.54 -17.41
N ALA A 88 13.90 13.55 -18.40
CA ALA A 88 13.92 12.60 -19.52
C ALA A 88 15.26 12.54 -20.28
N ALA A 89 15.99 13.64 -20.36
CA ALA A 89 17.29 13.72 -21.05
C ALA A 89 18.50 13.35 -20.16
N LEU A 90 18.30 13.26 -18.83
CA LEU A 90 19.36 13.05 -17.84
C LEU A 90 19.26 11.68 -17.14
N ALA A 91 18.07 11.07 -17.17
CA ALA A 91 17.81 9.77 -16.57
C ALA A 91 18.46 8.64 -17.37
N THR A 92 18.99 7.64 -16.67
CA THR A 92 19.45 6.41 -17.34
C THR A 92 18.26 5.55 -17.78
N PRO A 93 18.43 4.66 -18.78
CA PRO A 93 17.38 3.72 -19.16
C PRO A 93 16.85 2.87 -17.99
N GLU A 94 17.71 2.51 -17.04
CA GLU A 94 17.32 1.78 -15.84
C GLU A 94 16.45 2.61 -14.90
N GLU A 95 16.76 3.89 -14.72
CA GLU A 95 15.95 4.80 -13.90
C GLU A 95 14.57 5.05 -14.52
N VAL A 96 14.52 5.22 -15.84
CA VAL A 96 13.26 5.34 -16.61
C VAL A 96 12.43 4.07 -16.47
N ALA A 97 13.02 2.89 -16.71
CA ALA A 97 12.32 1.61 -16.59
C ALA A 97 11.81 1.38 -15.16
N ALA A 98 12.58 1.73 -14.14
CA ALA A 98 12.16 1.63 -12.74
C ALA A 98 10.97 2.55 -12.43
N ALA A 99 11.00 3.79 -12.92
CA ALA A 99 9.92 4.76 -12.76
C ALA A 99 8.63 4.27 -13.45
N GLU A 100 8.72 3.82 -14.70
CA GLU A 100 7.57 3.28 -15.44
C GLU A 100 6.97 2.05 -14.75
N ASN A 101 7.82 1.15 -14.24
CA ASN A 101 7.34 -0.03 -13.51
C ASN A 101 6.63 0.37 -12.21
N ALA A 102 7.14 1.38 -11.50
CA ALA A 102 6.46 1.91 -10.32
C ALA A 102 5.09 2.52 -10.67
N LEU A 103 4.97 3.26 -11.78
CA LEU A 103 3.69 3.80 -12.26
C LEU A 103 2.71 2.69 -12.69
N LYS A 104 3.18 1.67 -13.40
CA LYS A 104 2.37 0.49 -13.76
C LYS A 104 1.84 -0.23 -12.54
N ALA A 105 2.67 -0.36 -11.50
CA ALA A 105 2.27 -1.00 -10.24
C ALA A 105 1.12 -0.23 -9.56
N VAL A 106 1.14 1.11 -9.57
CA VAL A 106 0.06 1.94 -9.02
C VAL A 106 -1.27 1.64 -9.73
N GLY A 107 -1.28 1.51 -11.06
CA GLY A 107 -2.49 1.23 -11.84
C GLY A 107 -2.97 -0.22 -11.81
N SER A 108 -2.16 -1.16 -11.31
CA SER A 108 -2.45 -2.61 -11.36
C SER A 108 -3.07 -3.17 -10.08
N ILE A 109 -3.10 -2.40 -8.98
CA ILE A 109 -3.67 -2.88 -7.71
C ILE A 109 -5.08 -2.29 -7.53
N PRO A 110 -6.14 -3.12 -7.42
CA PRO A 110 -7.50 -2.65 -7.21
C PRO A 110 -7.68 -1.81 -5.94
#